data_AF-A0A370L883-F1
#
_entry.id   AF-A0A370L883-F1
#
_cell.length_a   1.000
_cell.length_b   1.000
_cell.length_c   1.000
_cell.angle_alpha   90.00
_cell.angle_beta   90.00
_cell.angle_gamma   90.00
#
_symmetry.space_group_name_H-M   'P 1'
#
loop_
_entity.id
_entity.type
_entity.pdbx_description
1 polymer ?
#
loop_
_entity_poly.entity_id
_entity_poly.type
_entity_poly.pdbx_seq_one_letter_code
_entity_poly.pdbx_strand_id
1 'polypeptide(L)'
;MLSTLFARSAALSVALALAGAASAQPVPPPTPIPYPEALQKAASDLFTKANVTGDRVELVIDPLIDGVSGAQSAATRSMQQALTEIVQKSYPRFAVQPFSSEALAREPVVLIGTFTAVNNGGDNAGPRDAFRICLTLADLKSKSIVSKGVARAKPEGIDVTPTQYYRDSPVWAKDQATEAYIKTCQGTKLGDPVDAVYADRLRAAALINDGILEYEAKRYREALAFYHTARTLPGGDQHRVRIGTYLSAAKLGRRDDAVDAFGDLVDSGLAGNQLMVKLLFKPGSTQFIDNPQITEPYPMWLSQIATRARAKGACLEIVGHTSRTGMPNMNERLSVLRAQFVMELLQIGAPDSRNRMIATGMGFKENLIGTGKDDASDALDRRVEFKVIGC
;
A
#
# COMPACT_ATOMS: atom_id res chain seq x y z
N MET A 1 -74.49 51.34 2.26
CA MET A 1 -74.98 49.96 2.08
C MET A 1 -73.81 49.01 2.27
N LEU A 2 -73.87 48.27 3.37
CA LEU A 2 -73.02 47.14 3.76
C LEU A 2 -73.55 45.84 3.14
N SER A 3 -72.68 44.87 2.94
CA SER A 3 -73.00 43.46 3.22
C SER A 3 -71.80 42.77 3.84
N THR A 4 -72.05 42.06 4.94
CA THR A 4 -71.07 41.38 5.80
C THR A 4 -71.24 39.86 5.71
N LEU A 5 -70.11 39.15 5.70
CA LEU A 5 -69.96 37.68 5.73
C LEU A 5 -69.75 37.17 7.17
N PHE A 6 -70.30 35.99 7.49
CA PHE A 6 -69.79 34.99 8.48
C PHE A 6 -70.43 33.62 8.13
N ALA A 7 -69.71 32.62 7.62
CA ALA A 7 -68.90 31.58 8.28
C ALA A 7 -69.70 30.44 8.97
N ARG A 8 -69.55 29.19 8.50
CA ARG A 8 -69.43 27.97 9.33
C ARG A 8 -69.00 26.72 8.53
N SER A 9 -68.24 25.89 9.24
CA SER A 9 -67.35 24.80 8.82
C SER A 9 -67.99 23.47 8.42
N ALA A 10 -67.26 22.69 7.62
CA ALA A 10 -67.27 21.21 7.68
C ALA A 10 -65.85 20.70 7.39
N ALA A 11 -65.32 19.85 8.28
CA ALA A 11 -63.98 19.27 8.22
C ALA A 11 -63.97 17.95 7.44
N LEU A 12 -62.98 17.75 6.57
CA LEU A 12 -62.68 16.47 5.95
C LEU A 12 -61.21 16.11 6.23
N SER A 13 -60.99 15.06 7.02
CA SER A 13 -59.67 14.54 7.36
C SER A 13 -59.17 13.59 6.27
N VAL A 14 -58.03 13.88 5.65
CA VAL A 14 -57.29 12.95 4.79
C VAL A 14 -56.06 12.48 5.56
N ALA A 15 -55.98 11.19 5.88
CA ALA A 15 -54.82 10.57 6.49
C ALA A 15 -53.82 10.17 5.39
N LEU A 16 -52.62 10.76 5.43
CA LEU A 16 -51.50 10.43 4.53
C LEU A 16 -50.70 9.27 5.15
N ALA A 17 -50.68 8.11 4.47
CA ALA A 17 -49.85 6.98 4.86
C ALA A 17 -48.38 7.24 4.45
N LEU A 18 -47.52 7.48 5.44
CA LEU A 18 -46.06 7.51 5.26
C LEU A 18 -45.55 6.06 5.30
N ALA A 19 -45.22 5.50 4.13
CA ALA A 19 -44.42 4.28 4.04
C ALA A 19 -42.99 4.61 4.48
N GLY A 20 -42.62 4.18 5.69
CA GLY A 20 -41.25 4.31 6.19
C GLY A 20 -40.29 3.43 5.40
N ALA A 21 -39.28 4.04 4.80
CA ALA A 21 -38.11 3.33 4.30
C ALA A 21 -37.39 2.68 5.49
N ALA A 22 -37.44 1.36 5.59
CA ALA A 22 -36.70 0.61 6.59
C ALA A 22 -35.19 0.83 6.36
N SER A 23 -34.52 1.44 7.33
CA SER A 23 -33.06 1.53 7.37
C SER A 23 -32.50 0.11 7.45
N ALA A 24 -31.78 -0.34 6.42
CA ALA A 24 -31.07 -1.62 6.45
C ALA A 24 -30.07 -1.60 7.61
N GLN A 25 -30.19 -2.55 8.56
CA GLN A 25 -29.23 -2.69 9.64
C GLN A 25 -27.85 -3.04 9.04
N PRO A 26 -26.75 -2.46 9.57
CA PRO A 26 -25.41 -2.78 9.09
C PRO A 26 -25.12 -4.27 9.29
N VAL A 27 -24.68 -4.95 8.22
CA VAL A 27 -24.32 -6.36 8.25
C VAL A 27 -23.17 -6.56 9.26
N PRO A 28 -23.29 -7.50 10.21
CA PRO A 28 -22.24 -7.74 11.19
C PRO A 28 -20.93 -8.16 10.49
N PRO A 29 -19.77 -7.75 11.01
CA PRO A 29 -18.49 -8.09 10.38
C PRO A 29 -18.28 -9.62 10.38
N PRO A 30 -17.64 -10.18 9.33
CA PRO A 30 -17.38 -11.62 9.27
C PRO A 30 -16.53 -12.07 10.46
N THR A 31 -16.87 -13.22 11.05
CA THR A 31 -16.10 -13.79 12.17
C THR A 31 -14.73 -14.29 11.68
N PRO A 32 -13.61 -13.85 12.28
CA PRO A 32 -12.28 -14.35 11.93
C PRO A 32 -12.10 -15.82 12.34
N ILE A 33 -11.59 -16.64 11.42
CA ILE A 33 -11.27 -18.07 11.62
C ILE A 33 -9.75 -18.29 11.51
N PRO A 34 -9.21 -19.46 11.93
CA PRO A 34 -7.78 -19.73 11.78
C PRO A 34 -7.27 -19.50 10.35
N TYR A 35 -6.06 -18.97 10.21
CA TYR A 35 -5.51 -18.55 8.91
C TYR A 35 -5.56 -19.65 7.82
N PRO A 36 -5.15 -20.92 8.07
CA PRO A 36 -5.24 -21.97 7.05
C PRO A 36 -6.67 -22.20 6.53
N GLU A 37 -7.65 -22.17 7.43
CA GLU A 37 -9.07 -22.33 7.08
C GLU A 37 -9.61 -21.13 6.31
N ALA A 38 -9.22 -19.91 6.71
CA ALA A 38 -9.58 -18.68 6.02
C ALA A 38 -9.04 -18.67 4.58
N LEU A 39 -7.79 -19.11 4.38
CA LEU A 39 -7.17 -19.21 3.06
C LEU A 39 -7.86 -20.27 2.21
N GLN A 40 -8.10 -21.47 2.76
CA GLN A 40 -8.80 -22.53 2.05
C GLN A 40 -10.21 -22.10 1.64
N LYS A 41 -10.94 -21.40 2.53
CA LYS A 41 -12.26 -20.86 2.23
C LYS A 41 -12.20 -19.83 1.09
N ALA A 42 -11.30 -18.85 1.18
CA ALA A 42 -11.16 -17.81 0.17
C ALA A 42 -10.76 -18.39 -1.19
N ALA A 43 -9.82 -19.34 -1.21
CA ALA A 43 -9.41 -20.04 -2.42
C ALA A 43 -10.54 -20.88 -3.03
N SER A 44 -11.30 -21.60 -2.19
CA SER A 44 -12.42 -22.40 -2.65
C SER A 44 -13.53 -21.55 -3.27
N ASP A 45 -13.88 -20.44 -2.60
CA ASP A 45 -14.81 -19.45 -3.12
C ASP A 45 -14.33 -18.88 -4.46
N LEU A 46 -13.03 -18.60 -4.58
CA LEU A 46 -12.42 -18.04 -5.79
C LEU A 46 -12.47 -19.03 -6.97
N PHE A 47 -11.94 -20.25 -6.82
CA PHE A 47 -11.75 -21.14 -7.97
C PHE A 47 -13.01 -21.91 -8.36
N THR A 48 -13.87 -22.25 -7.39
CA THR A 48 -15.10 -23.00 -7.67
C THR A 48 -16.14 -22.15 -8.40
N LYS A 49 -16.16 -20.83 -8.14
CA LYS A 49 -17.10 -19.88 -8.74
C LYS A 49 -16.54 -19.18 -9.99
N ALA A 50 -15.36 -19.57 -10.44
CA ALA A 50 -14.68 -18.89 -11.54
C ALA A 50 -15.42 -19.07 -12.87
N ASN A 51 -15.91 -17.97 -13.43
CA ASN A 51 -16.58 -17.94 -14.71
C ASN A 51 -15.57 -17.72 -15.85
N VAL A 52 -14.80 -18.76 -16.16
CA VAL A 52 -13.76 -18.75 -17.22
C VAL A 52 -14.05 -19.83 -18.24
N THR A 53 -13.73 -19.58 -19.51
CA THR A 53 -13.93 -20.55 -20.62
C THR A 53 -12.71 -21.45 -20.81
N GLY A 54 -12.93 -22.69 -21.24
CA GLY A 54 -11.87 -23.63 -21.65
C GLY A 54 -11.49 -24.67 -20.58
N ASP A 55 -11.08 -25.85 -21.03
CA ASP A 55 -10.80 -27.02 -20.17
C ASP A 55 -9.45 -26.92 -19.45
N ARG A 56 -8.55 -26.08 -19.96
CA ARG A 56 -7.27 -25.75 -19.36
C ARG A 56 -7.07 -24.24 -19.41
N VAL A 57 -6.93 -23.62 -18.25
CA VAL A 57 -6.86 -22.17 -18.08
C VAL A 57 -5.46 -21.82 -17.58
N GLU A 58 -4.69 -21.06 -18.35
CA GLU A 58 -3.43 -20.52 -17.83
C GLU A 58 -3.73 -19.53 -16.70
N LEU A 59 -3.11 -19.77 -15.55
CA LEU A 59 -3.24 -18.94 -14.36
C LEU A 59 -1.87 -18.37 -14.02
N VAL A 60 -1.79 -17.06 -13.88
CA VAL A 60 -0.62 -16.39 -13.34
C VAL A 60 -1.00 -15.74 -12.02
N ILE A 61 -0.12 -15.82 -11.01
CA ILE A 61 -0.32 -15.12 -9.74
C ILE A 61 0.55 -13.87 -9.71
N ASP A 62 -0.09 -12.71 -9.76
CA ASP A 62 0.59 -11.43 -9.55
C ASP A 62 1.01 -11.36 -8.06
N PRO A 63 2.30 -11.12 -7.75
CA PRO A 63 2.84 -11.11 -6.39
C PRO A 63 1.91 -10.52 -5.35
N LEU A 64 1.56 -11.32 -4.34
CA LEU A 64 0.61 -10.90 -3.31
C LEU A 64 1.24 -9.86 -2.40
N ILE A 65 0.48 -8.80 -2.09
CA ILE A 65 0.95 -7.65 -1.30
C ILE A 65 0.06 -7.38 -0.09
N ASP A 66 0.59 -6.64 0.87
CA ASP A 66 -0.23 -6.03 1.91
C ASP A 66 -1.08 -4.89 1.32
N GLY A 67 -2.34 -4.83 1.74
CA GLY A 67 -3.34 -3.92 1.16
C GLY A 67 -3.26 -2.49 1.69
N VAL A 68 -2.39 -2.21 2.66
CA VAL A 68 -2.11 -0.85 3.13
C VAL A 68 -0.78 -0.36 2.57
N SER A 69 0.30 -1.10 2.81
CA SER A 69 1.66 -0.72 2.44
C SER A 69 2.00 -1.02 0.97
N GLY A 70 1.29 -1.94 0.31
CA GLY A 70 1.66 -2.42 -1.02
C GLY A 70 2.95 -3.25 -1.06
N ALA A 71 3.51 -3.60 0.10
CA ALA A 71 4.73 -4.37 0.21
C ALA A 71 4.46 -5.88 0.25
N GLN A 72 5.45 -6.68 -0.14
CA GLN A 72 5.47 -8.11 0.17
C GLN A 72 6.04 -8.35 1.57
N SER A 73 5.53 -9.37 2.23
CA SER A 73 6.02 -9.86 3.52
C SER A 73 6.19 -11.38 3.49
N ALA A 74 6.75 -11.94 4.57
CA ALA A 74 6.80 -13.38 4.77
C ALA A 74 5.39 -14.01 4.65
N ALA A 75 4.38 -13.38 5.24
CA ALA A 75 3.00 -13.81 5.16
C ALA A 75 2.42 -13.78 3.75
N THR A 76 2.64 -12.72 2.96
CA THR A 76 2.07 -12.67 1.59
C THR A 76 2.74 -13.68 0.67
N ARG A 77 4.05 -13.93 0.82
CA ARG A 77 4.77 -14.99 0.08
C ARG A 77 4.32 -16.38 0.48
N SER A 78 4.17 -16.64 1.77
CA SER A 78 3.63 -17.92 2.28
C SER A 78 2.21 -18.15 1.76
N MET A 79 1.36 -17.12 1.75
CA MET A 79 0.00 -17.20 1.19
C MET A 79 0.02 -17.55 -0.31
N GLN A 80 0.91 -16.93 -1.09
CA GLN A 80 1.06 -17.23 -2.52
C GLN A 80 1.51 -18.67 -2.77
N GLN A 81 2.47 -19.16 -1.99
CA GLN A 81 2.93 -20.53 -2.08
C GLN A 81 1.78 -21.51 -1.76
N ALA A 82 1.07 -21.29 -0.64
CA ALA A 82 -0.07 -22.12 -0.26
C ALA A 82 -1.20 -22.08 -1.31
N LEU A 83 -1.48 -20.92 -1.91
CA LEU A 83 -2.45 -20.82 -3.02
C LEU A 83 -2.00 -21.62 -4.24
N THR A 84 -0.72 -21.57 -4.59
CA THR A 84 -0.17 -22.37 -5.70
C THR A 84 -0.37 -23.86 -5.46
N GLU A 85 -0.09 -24.33 -4.24
CA GLU A 85 -0.29 -25.73 -3.83
C GLU A 85 -1.78 -26.13 -3.86
N ILE A 86 -2.68 -25.27 -3.36
CA ILE A 86 -4.14 -25.49 -3.40
C ILE A 86 -4.62 -25.61 -4.84
N VAL A 87 -4.18 -24.71 -5.74
CA VAL A 87 -4.57 -24.74 -7.15
C VAL A 87 -4.11 -26.02 -7.82
N GLN A 88 -2.83 -26.36 -7.68
CA GLN A 88 -2.25 -27.53 -8.31
C GLN A 88 -2.91 -28.83 -7.85
N LYS A 89 -3.30 -28.91 -6.57
CA LYS A 89 -3.90 -30.12 -5.97
C LYS A 89 -5.41 -30.23 -6.23
N SER A 90 -6.15 -29.14 -6.06
CA SER A 90 -7.62 -29.18 -6.00
C SER A 90 -8.30 -28.59 -7.24
N TYR A 91 -7.57 -27.83 -8.06
CA TYR A 91 -8.11 -27.15 -9.23
C TYR A 91 -7.22 -27.34 -10.48
N PRO A 92 -6.95 -28.59 -10.91
CA PRO A 92 -5.99 -28.91 -11.98
C PRO A 92 -6.35 -28.29 -13.35
N ARG A 93 -7.58 -27.81 -13.51
CA ARG A 93 -8.02 -26.99 -14.65
C ARG A 93 -7.18 -25.72 -14.81
N PHE A 94 -6.73 -25.13 -13.71
CA PHE A 94 -5.89 -23.93 -13.71
C PHE A 94 -4.41 -24.35 -13.75
N ALA A 95 -3.76 -24.12 -14.88
CA ALA A 95 -2.35 -24.37 -15.07
C ALA A 95 -1.53 -23.15 -14.61
N VAL A 96 -0.96 -23.23 -13.41
CA VAL A 96 -0.13 -22.15 -12.85
C VAL A 96 1.13 -21.94 -13.70
N GLN A 97 1.34 -20.70 -14.15
CA GLN A 97 2.51 -20.23 -14.88
C GLN A 97 3.28 -19.20 -14.05
N PRO A 98 4.60 -19.02 -14.30
CA PRO A 98 5.37 -17.94 -13.70
C PRO A 98 4.78 -16.56 -14.02
N PHE A 99 4.91 -15.61 -13.10
CA PHE A 99 4.58 -14.20 -13.36
C PHE A 99 5.69 -13.56 -14.20
N SER A 100 5.64 -13.80 -15.51
CA SER A 100 6.64 -13.36 -16.48
C SER A 100 6.00 -12.62 -17.65
N SER A 101 6.79 -11.78 -18.34
CA SER A 101 6.34 -11.10 -19.55
C SER A 101 5.85 -12.08 -20.64
N GLU A 102 6.47 -13.26 -20.72
CA GLU A 102 6.11 -14.29 -21.69
C GLU A 102 4.73 -14.90 -21.38
N ALA A 103 4.47 -15.25 -20.12
CA ALA A 103 3.18 -15.80 -19.71
C ALA A 103 2.07 -14.75 -19.90
N LEU A 104 2.32 -13.50 -19.49
CA LEU A 104 1.35 -12.41 -19.62
C LEU A 104 1.01 -12.07 -21.09
N ALA A 105 1.94 -12.28 -22.02
CA ALA A 105 1.71 -12.05 -23.45
C ALA A 105 0.64 -12.99 -24.05
N ARG A 106 0.36 -14.14 -23.39
CA ARG A 106 -0.68 -15.09 -23.80
C ARG A 106 -2.06 -14.77 -23.21
N GLU A 107 -2.18 -13.63 -22.53
CA GLU A 107 -3.41 -13.15 -21.88
C GLU A 107 -4.01 -14.22 -20.94
N PRO A 108 -3.27 -14.68 -19.93
CA PRO A 108 -3.77 -15.67 -18.97
C PRO A 108 -4.84 -15.06 -18.05
N VAL A 109 -5.46 -15.90 -17.24
CA VAL A 109 -6.18 -15.43 -16.05
C VAL A 109 -5.14 -15.03 -15.00
N VAL A 110 -5.33 -13.87 -14.39
CA VAL A 110 -4.44 -13.32 -13.36
C VAL A 110 -5.12 -13.38 -12.01
N LEU A 111 -4.46 -14.01 -11.04
CA LEU A 111 -4.83 -13.95 -9.64
C LEU A 111 -4.15 -12.75 -8.99
N ILE A 112 -4.98 -11.91 -8.38
CA ILE A 112 -4.60 -10.72 -7.64
C ILE A 112 -5.02 -10.95 -6.19
N GLY A 113 -4.18 -10.61 -5.22
CA GLY A 113 -4.59 -10.76 -3.84
C GLY A 113 -3.85 -9.88 -2.84
N THR A 114 -4.60 -9.45 -1.83
CA THR A 114 -4.07 -8.69 -0.70
C THR A 114 -4.27 -9.44 0.60
N PHE A 115 -3.26 -9.40 1.49
CA PHE A 115 -3.36 -9.90 2.85
C PHE A 115 -3.08 -8.78 3.84
N THR A 116 -4.11 -8.31 4.54
CA THR A 116 -4.07 -7.00 5.21
C THR A 116 -4.50 -7.11 6.66
N ALA A 117 -3.69 -6.59 7.58
CA ALA A 117 -4.10 -6.41 8.96
C ALA A 117 -5.19 -5.33 9.04
N VAL A 118 -6.32 -5.64 9.66
CA VAL A 118 -7.50 -4.77 9.74
C VAL A 118 -8.08 -4.80 11.14
N ASN A 119 -8.83 -3.76 11.49
CA ASN A 119 -9.82 -3.87 12.55
C ASN A 119 -11.08 -4.53 11.96
N ASN A 120 -11.52 -5.64 12.53
CA ASN A 120 -12.63 -6.42 12.00
C ASN A 120 -13.96 -5.67 12.09
N GLY A 121 -14.12 -4.81 13.11
CA GLY A 121 -15.27 -3.92 13.26
C GLY A 121 -15.31 -2.75 12.27
N GLY A 122 -14.27 -2.57 11.44
CA GLY A 122 -14.21 -1.49 10.45
C GLY A 122 -13.69 -0.16 10.99
N ASP A 123 -13.24 -0.10 12.24
CA ASP A 123 -12.62 1.10 12.80
C ASP A 123 -11.16 1.20 12.38
N ASN A 124 -10.84 2.14 11.49
CA ASN A 124 -9.48 2.34 11.00
C ASN A 124 -8.49 2.73 12.10
N ALA A 125 -8.95 3.35 13.21
CA ALA A 125 -8.13 3.71 14.37
C ALA A 125 -8.06 2.62 15.45
N GLY A 126 -8.88 1.59 15.31
CA GLY A 126 -8.99 0.46 16.24
C GLY A 126 -7.82 -0.54 16.13
N PRO A 127 -7.75 -1.49 17.08
CA PRO A 127 -6.73 -2.54 17.06
C PRO A 127 -6.84 -3.39 15.79
N ARG A 128 -5.69 -3.85 15.28
CA ARG A 128 -5.62 -4.78 14.15
C ARG A 128 -5.86 -6.21 14.64
N ASP A 129 -7.12 -6.56 14.85
CA ASP A 129 -7.59 -7.80 15.47
C ASP A 129 -7.96 -8.91 14.48
N ALA A 130 -7.83 -8.66 13.17
CA ALA A 130 -8.00 -9.66 12.13
C ALA A 130 -7.14 -9.37 10.91
N PHE A 131 -7.00 -10.36 10.04
CA PHE A 131 -6.48 -10.19 8.70
C PHE A 131 -7.59 -10.38 7.65
N ARG A 132 -7.64 -9.47 6.69
CA ARG A 132 -8.47 -9.61 5.49
C ARG A 132 -7.68 -10.30 4.39
N ILE A 133 -8.18 -11.45 3.95
CA ILE A 133 -7.78 -12.08 2.69
C ILE A 133 -8.74 -11.57 1.62
N CYS A 134 -8.19 -10.98 0.56
CA CYS A 134 -8.90 -10.65 -0.66
C CYS A 134 -8.17 -11.33 -1.81
N LEU A 135 -8.91 -12.09 -2.62
CA LEU A 135 -8.43 -12.72 -3.85
C LEU A 135 -9.41 -12.38 -4.99
N THR A 136 -8.88 -12.13 -6.17
CA THR A 136 -9.65 -11.80 -7.37
C THR A 136 -9.01 -12.47 -8.59
N LEU A 137 -9.83 -13.04 -9.45
CA LEU A 137 -9.41 -13.51 -10.78
C LEU A 137 -9.84 -12.47 -11.81
N ALA A 138 -8.88 -11.97 -12.57
CA ALA A 138 -9.08 -11.12 -13.74
C ALA A 138 -8.72 -11.94 -14.99
N ASP A 139 -9.65 -12.08 -15.93
CA ASP A 139 -9.37 -12.73 -17.21
C ASP A 139 -8.93 -11.67 -18.23
N LEU A 140 -7.67 -11.76 -18.68
CA LEU A 140 -7.11 -10.78 -19.60
C LEU A 140 -7.70 -10.88 -21.02
N LYS A 141 -8.23 -12.05 -21.41
CA LYS A 141 -8.88 -12.22 -22.73
C LYS A 141 -10.22 -11.52 -22.78
N SER A 142 -11.08 -11.78 -21.80
CA SER A 142 -12.39 -11.11 -21.69
C SER A 142 -12.32 -9.71 -21.08
N LYS A 143 -11.16 -9.34 -20.51
CA LYS A 143 -10.91 -8.06 -19.81
C LYS A 143 -11.90 -7.82 -18.67
N SER A 144 -12.30 -8.87 -17.97
CA SER A 144 -13.31 -8.81 -16.91
C SER A 144 -12.87 -9.50 -15.62
N ILE A 145 -13.46 -9.08 -14.50
CA ILE A 145 -13.34 -9.78 -13.22
C ILE A 145 -14.25 -10.99 -13.22
N VAL A 146 -13.65 -12.19 -13.15
CA VAL A 146 -14.34 -13.48 -13.36
C VAL A 146 -14.56 -14.29 -12.09
N SER A 147 -13.90 -13.91 -10.99
CA SER A 147 -14.17 -14.48 -9.66
C SER A 147 -13.60 -13.66 -8.53
N LYS A 148 -14.15 -13.84 -7.33
CA LYS A 148 -13.62 -13.25 -6.09
C LYS A 148 -13.73 -14.23 -4.93
N GLY A 149 -12.75 -14.19 -4.03
CA GLY A 149 -12.70 -14.96 -2.79
C GLY A 149 -12.26 -14.07 -1.64
N VAL A 150 -13.01 -14.06 -0.54
CA VAL A 150 -12.72 -13.23 0.63
C VAL A 150 -12.89 -14.01 1.93
N ALA A 151 -12.03 -13.73 2.90
CA ALA A 151 -12.13 -14.30 4.24
C ALA A 151 -11.55 -13.36 5.31
N ARG A 152 -11.85 -13.69 6.57
CA ARG A 152 -11.22 -13.09 7.75
C ARG A 152 -10.41 -14.16 8.47
N ALA A 153 -9.11 -13.93 8.59
CA ALA A 153 -8.21 -14.76 9.36
C ALA A 153 -7.98 -14.11 10.73
N LYS A 154 -7.82 -14.93 11.77
CA LYS A 154 -7.31 -14.46 13.06
C LYS A 154 -5.83 -14.07 12.94
N PRO A 155 -5.31 -13.16 13.79
CA PRO A 155 -3.96 -12.60 13.66
C PRO A 155 -2.84 -13.53 14.14
N GLU A 156 -3.14 -14.65 14.81
CA GLU A 156 -2.12 -15.47 15.45
C GLU A 156 -1.22 -16.16 14.44
N GLY A 157 0.09 -16.18 14.72
CA GLY A 157 1.08 -16.87 13.91
C GLY A 157 1.39 -16.22 12.55
N ILE A 158 0.84 -15.03 12.26
CA ILE A 158 1.09 -14.34 10.99
C ILE A 158 2.36 -13.49 11.09
N ASP A 159 3.36 -13.86 10.27
CA ASP A 159 4.60 -13.11 10.12
C ASP A 159 4.51 -12.06 9.00
N VAL A 160 4.24 -10.82 9.39
CA VAL A 160 4.16 -9.66 8.48
C VAL A 160 5.51 -8.99 8.20
N THR A 161 6.62 -9.63 8.56
CA THR A 161 7.96 -9.09 8.31
C THR A 161 8.18 -8.82 6.81
N PRO A 162 8.53 -7.57 6.39
CA PRO A 162 8.78 -7.24 5.00
C PRO A 162 9.92 -8.06 4.41
N THR A 163 9.80 -8.38 3.12
CA THR A 163 10.89 -9.01 2.37
C THR A 163 12.07 -8.04 2.23
N GLN A 164 13.25 -8.55 1.87
CA GLN A 164 14.49 -7.77 1.93
C GLN A 164 14.41 -6.48 1.11
N TYR A 165 13.82 -6.52 -0.08
CA TYR A 165 13.61 -5.34 -0.92
C TYR A 165 12.80 -4.24 -0.19
N TYR A 166 11.66 -4.59 0.39
CA TYR A 166 10.78 -3.63 1.09
C TYR A 166 11.37 -3.20 2.44
N ARG A 167 12.13 -4.07 3.11
CA ARG A 167 12.87 -3.72 4.33
C ARG A 167 13.95 -2.68 4.05
N ASP A 168 14.66 -2.79 2.94
CA ASP A 168 15.74 -1.86 2.59
C ASP A 168 15.21 -0.55 1.98
N SER A 169 13.96 -0.55 1.49
CA SER A 169 13.33 0.61 0.85
C SER A 169 13.39 1.86 1.77
N PRO A 170 13.99 2.97 1.32
CA PRO A 170 14.20 4.15 2.17
C PRO A 170 12.94 5.01 2.28
N VAL A 171 12.05 4.88 1.30
CA VAL A 171 10.85 5.68 1.15
C VAL A 171 9.65 4.76 0.96
N TRP A 172 8.50 5.26 1.37
CA TRP A 172 7.22 4.68 1.06
C TRP A 172 6.34 5.76 0.42
N ALA A 173 5.69 5.40 -0.67
CA ALA A 173 4.66 6.20 -1.28
C ALA A 173 3.63 5.25 -1.86
N LYS A 174 2.36 5.65 -1.76
CA LYS A 174 1.27 4.93 -2.40
C LYS A 174 1.16 5.43 -3.84
N ASP A 175 1.75 4.70 -4.78
CA ASP A 175 1.71 5.07 -6.19
C ASP A 175 0.41 4.56 -6.88
N GLN A 176 0.05 5.20 -7.99
CA GLN A 176 -1.17 4.89 -8.75
C GLN A 176 -1.22 3.42 -9.18
N ALA A 177 -0.06 2.83 -9.45
CA ALA A 177 0.07 1.41 -9.71
C ALA A 177 -0.41 0.59 -8.50
N THR A 178 0.22 0.73 -7.35
CA THR A 178 -0.16 0.01 -6.12
C THR A 178 -1.64 0.21 -5.78
N GLU A 179 -2.15 1.44 -5.93
CA GLU A 179 -3.57 1.74 -5.73
C GLU A 179 -4.48 0.99 -6.69
N ALA A 180 -4.17 0.96 -7.98
CA ALA A 180 -4.93 0.20 -8.97
C ALA A 180 -4.92 -1.30 -8.64
N TYR A 181 -3.84 -1.85 -8.06
CA TYR A 181 -3.78 -3.27 -7.67
C TYR A 181 -4.76 -3.53 -6.53
N ILE A 182 -4.66 -2.71 -5.48
CA ILE A 182 -5.49 -2.82 -4.28
C ILE A 182 -6.96 -2.63 -4.65
N LYS A 183 -7.28 -1.66 -5.51
CA LYS A 183 -8.62 -1.39 -6.04
C LYS A 183 -9.14 -2.59 -6.84
N THR A 184 -8.34 -3.21 -7.70
CA THR A 184 -8.77 -4.40 -8.44
C THR A 184 -9.18 -5.53 -7.49
N CYS A 185 -8.46 -5.73 -6.38
CA CYS A 185 -8.88 -6.73 -5.40
C CYS A 185 -10.11 -6.27 -4.59
N GLN A 186 -10.05 -5.09 -3.98
CA GLN A 186 -10.96 -4.71 -2.89
C GLN A 186 -12.16 -3.88 -3.34
N GLY A 187 -12.10 -3.24 -4.52
CA GLY A 187 -13.09 -2.29 -5.01
C GLY A 187 -13.94 -2.77 -6.19
N THR A 188 -13.56 -3.85 -6.86
CA THR A 188 -14.30 -4.40 -8.02
C THR A 188 -15.33 -5.45 -7.60
N LYS A 189 -16.33 -5.64 -8.46
CA LYS A 189 -17.37 -6.67 -8.40
C LYS A 189 -17.18 -7.68 -9.53
N LEU A 190 -17.88 -8.81 -9.42
CA LEU A 190 -17.92 -9.81 -10.50
C LEU A 190 -18.53 -9.19 -11.76
N GLY A 191 -17.87 -9.38 -12.91
CA GLY A 191 -18.26 -8.83 -14.20
C GLY A 191 -17.76 -7.41 -14.47
N ASP A 192 -17.18 -6.72 -13.49
CA ASP A 192 -16.56 -5.40 -13.72
C ASP A 192 -15.41 -5.53 -14.73
N PRO A 193 -15.14 -4.48 -15.53
CA PRO A 193 -13.97 -4.46 -16.40
C PRO A 193 -12.68 -4.46 -15.57
N VAL A 194 -11.63 -5.07 -16.10
CA VAL A 194 -10.28 -4.94 -15.55
C VAL A 194 -9.85 -3.47 -15.64
N ASP A 195 -9.39 -2.90 -14.52
CA ASP A 195 -8.93 -1.52 -14.47
C ASP A 195 -7.81 -1.30 -15.49
N ALA A 196 -7.95 -0.31 -16.37
CA ALA A 196 -7.01 -0.07 -17.46
C ALA A 196 -5.60 0.23 -16.94
N VAL A 197 -5.49 0.98 -15.84
CA VAL A 197 -4.20 1.27 -15.19
C VAL A 197 -3.58 0.01 -14.61
N TYR A 198 -4.40 -0.93 -14.11
CA TYR A 198 -3.92 -2.27 -13.73
C TYR A 198 -3.40 -3.08 -14.92
N ALA A 199 -4.17 -3.13 -16.02
CA ALA A 199 -3.80 -3.94 -17.18
C ALA A 199 -2.53 -3.41 -17.87
N ASP A 200 -2.42 -2.10 -18.09
CA ASP A 200 -1.33 -1.49 -18.87
C ASP A 200 0.04 -1.69 -18.24
N ARG A 201 0.11 -1.80 -16.91
CA ARG A 201 1.38 -1.95 -16.17
C ARG A 201 1.78 -3.38 -15.90
N LEU A 202 0.95 -4.37 -16.24
CA LEU A 202 1.17 -5.76 -15.81
C LEU A 202 2.49 -6.32 -16.35
N ARG A 203 2.86 -5.96 -17.59
CA ARG A 203 4.15 -6.33 -18.19
C ARG A 203 5.33 -5.70 -17.44
N ALA A 204 5.23 -4.41 -17.09
CA ALA A 204 6.24 -3.76 -16.27
C ALA A 204 6.33 -4.39 -14.87
N ALA A 205 5.19 -4.77 -14.28
CA ALA A 205 5.13 -5.43 -12.98
C ALA A 205 5.86 -6.77 -12.97
N ALA A 206 5.82 -7.55 -14.06
CA ALA A 206 6.60 -8.79 -14.18
C ALA A 206 8.12 -8.51 -14.13
N LEU A 207 8.61 -7.53 -14.89
CA LEU A 207 10.04 -7.16 -14.83
C LEU A 207 10.44 -6.55 -13.48
N ILE A 208 9.54 -5.79 -12.85
CA ILE A 208 9.76 -5.28 -11.48
C ILE A 208 9.91 -6.45 -10.50
N ASN A 209 9.06 -7.47 -10.62
CA ASN A 209 9.15 -8.67 -9.81
C ASN A 209 10.49 -9.40 -10.02
N ASP A 210 10.93 -9.56 -11.26
CA ASP A 210 12.24 -10.15 -11.56
C ASP A 210 13.38 -9.33 -10.94
N GLY A 211 13.31 -7.99 -11.05
CA GLY A 211 14.26 -7.09 -10.39
C GLY A 211 14.27 -7.20 -8.87
N ILE A 212 13.10 -7.38 -8.24
CA ILE A 212 12.99 -7.61 -6.79
C ILE A 212 13.64 -8.94 -6.43
N LEU A 213 13.34 -10.02 -7.15
CA LEU A 213 13.91 -11.35 -6.88
C LEU A 213 15.44 -11.35 -7.03
N GLU A 214 15.98 -10.71 -8.06
CA GLU A 214 17.43 -10.58 -8.25
C GLU A 214 18.08 -9.70 -7.18
N TYR A 215 17.43 -8.61 -6.75
CA TYR A 215 17.92 -7.78 -5.65
C TYR A 215 18.04 -8.59 -4.36
N GLU A 216 17.01 -9.36 -4.03
CA GLU A 216 16.99 -10.21 -2.83
C GLU A 216 17.97 -11.39 -2.93
N ALA A 217 18.25 -11.86 -4.13
CA ALA A 217 19.32 -12.81 -4.44
C ALA A 217 20.73 -12.18 -4.45
N LYS A 218 20.85 -10.88 -4.13
CA LYS A 218 22.09 -10.08 -4.14
C LYS A 218 22.74 -9.95 -5.52
N ARG A 219 21.98 -10.19 -6.59
CA ARG A 219 22.38 -10.00 -7.99
C ARG A 219 22.02 -8.58 -8.43
N TYR A 220 22.69 -7.61 -7.82
CA TYR A 220 22.30 -6.20 -7.93
C TYR A 220 22.46 -5.62 -9.34
N ARG A 221 23.38 -6.15 -10.16
CA ARG A 221 23.56 -5.70 -11.54
C ARG A 221 22.38 -6.11 -12.41
N GLU A 222 21.95 -7.36 -12.26
CA GLU A 222 20.80 -7.97 -12.92
C GLU A 222 19.51 -7.27 -12.48
N ALA A 223 19.35 -7.06 -11.17
CA ALA A 223 18.24 -6.28 -10.62
C ALA A 223 18.15 -4.88 -11.23
N LEU A 224 19.27 -4.16 -11.30
CA LEU A 224 19.32 -2.83 -11.90
C LEU A 224 18.90 -2.84 -13.38
N ALA A 225 19.33 -3.85 -14.15
CA ALA A 225 18.94 -4.00 -15.55
C ALA A 225 17.43 -4.24 -15.72
N PHE A 226 16.82 -5.05 -14.85
CA PHE A 226 15.37 -5.24 -14.83
C PHE A 226 14.63 -3.94 -14.54
N TYR A 227 15.05 -3.16 -13.55
CA TYR A 227 14.41 -1.87 -13.24
C TYR A 227 14.54 -0.86 -14.39
N HIS A 228 15.70 -0.77 -15.03
CA HIS A 228 15.85 0.09 -16.22
C HIS A 228 14.96 -0.34 -17.37
N THR A 229 14.87 -1.65 -17.63
CA THR A 229 14.00 -2.18 -18.68
C THR A 229 12.53 -1.96 -18.35
N ALA A 230 12.12 -2.17 -17.10
CA ALA A 230 10.75 -1.89 -16.66
C ALA A 230 10.39 -0.41 -16.86
N ARG A 231 11.31 0.52 -16.57
CA ARG A 231 11.10 1.97 -16.70
C ARG A 231 10.79 2.42 -18.13
N THR A 232 11.22 1.68 -19.16
CA THR A 232 10.95 2.03 -20.57
C THR A 232 9.59 1.53 -21.06
N LEU A 233 8.91 0.68 -20.30
CA LEU A 233 7.59 0.15 -20.67
C LEU A 233 6.45 1.10 -20.26
N PRO A 234 5.31 1.05 -20.97
CA PRO A 234 4.07 1.66 -20.50
C PRO A 234 3.73 1.21 -19.07
N GLY A 235 3.33 2.16 -18.22
CA GLY A 235 3.07 1.89 -16.80
C GLY A 235 4.31 1.50 -15.99
N GLY A 236 5.52 1.65 -16.54
CA GLY A 236 6.79 1.31 -15.90
C GLY A 236 7.35 2.38 -14.97
N ASP A 237 6.87 3.62 -15.07
CA ASP A 237 7.23 4.69 -14.13
C ASP A 237 6.51 4.49 -12.78
N GLN A 238 7.00 3.52 -12.00
CA GLN A 238 6.47 3.14 -10.69
C GLN A 238 7.47 3.43 -9.58
N HIS A 239 6.97 3.62 -8.36
CA HIS A 239 7.80 3.85 -7.19
C HIS A 239 8.72 2.66 -6.91
N ARG A 240 8.24 1.43 -7.13
CA ARG A 240 9.06 0.22 -7.02
C ARG A 240 10.24 0.20 -8.01
N VAL A 241 10.10 0.78 -9.20
CA VAL A 241 11.25 0.90 -10.12
C VAL A 241 12.27 1.88 -9.57
N ARG A 242 11.82 3.07 -9.14
CA ARG A 242 12.70 4.12 -8.61
C ARG A 242 13.45 3.68 -7.34
N ILE A 243 12.75 3.01 -6.42
CA ILE A 243 13.37 2.41 -5.22
C ILE A 243 14.39 1.36 -5.64
N GLY A 244 14.02 0.43 -6.53
CA GLY A 244 14.91 -0.62 -6.98
C GLY A 244 16.17 -0.12 -7.67
N THR A 245 16.06 0.91 -8.50
CA THR A 245 17.22 1.60 -9.10
C THR A 245 18.14 2.17 -8.03
N TYR A 246 17.59 2.90 -7.04
CA TYR A 246 18.36 3.45 -5.92
C TYR A 246 19.06 2.34 -5.12
N LEU A 247 18.31 1.32 -4.69
CA LEU A 247 18.83 0.24 -3.85
C LEU A 247 19.95 -0.52 -4.57
N SER A 248 19.74 -0.90 -5.83
CA SER A 248 20.75 -1.61 -6.61
C SER A 248 21.98 -0.75 -6.88
N ALA A 249 21.83 0.53 -7.23
CA ALA A 249 22.95 1.44 -7.43
C ALA A 249 23.79 1.60 -6.14
N ALA A 250 23.12 1.79 -5.00
CA ALA A 250 23.77 1.89 -3.70
C ALA A 250 24.56 0.61 -3.34
N LYS A 251 23.96 -0.58 -3.52
CA LYS A 251 24.63 -1.86 -3.27
C LYS A 251 25.79 -2.16 -4.21
N LEU A 252 25.78 -1.58 -5.41
CA LEU A 252 26.89 -1.66 -6.38
C LEU A 252 27.99 -0.62 -6.12
N GLY A 253 27.84 0.26 -5.13
CA GLY A 253 28.78 1.35 -4.85
C GLY A 253 28.77 2.48 -5.88
N ARG A 254 27.74 2.55 -6.73
CA ARG A 254 27.57 3.60 -7.75
C ARG A 254 26.96 4.84 -7.10
N ARG A 255 27.81 5.65 -6.48
CA ARG A 255 27.38 6.78 -5.64
C ARG A 255 26.56 7.82 -6.40
N ASP A 256 27.04 8.23 -7.58
CA ASP A 256 26.36 9.26 -8.38
C ASP A 256 24.98 8.74 -8.87
N ASP A 257 24.93 7.52 -9.43
CA ASP A 257 23.68 6.85 -9.81
C ASP A 257 22.68 6.76 -8.63
N ALA A 258 23.16 6.47 -7.42
CA ALA A 258 22.32 6.38 -6.23
C ALA A 258 21.80 7.76 -5.78
N VAL A 259 22.62 8.81 -5.88
CA VAL A 259 22.20 10.19 -5.58
C VAL A 259 21.12 10.63 -6.57
N ASP A 260 21.32 10.38 -7.85
CA ASP A 260 20.35 10.73 -8.90
C ASP A 260 19.05 9.93 -8.74
N ALA A 261 19.13 8.62 -8.53
CA ALA A 261 17.96 7.78 -8.32
C ALA A 261 17.17 8.17 -7.04
N PHE A 262 17.85 8.60 -5.98
CA PHE A 262 17.17 9.12 -4.80
C PHE A 262 16.54 10.50 -5.07
N GLY A 263 17.22 11.38 -5.82
CA GLY A 263 16.65 12.63 -6.30
C GLY A 263 15.35 12.42 -7.08
N ASP A 264 15.32 11.44 -7.97
CA ASP A 264 14.13 11.01 -8.72
C ASP A 264 12.97 10.54 -7.80
N LEU A 265 13.28 9.90 -6.67
CA LEU A 265 12.27 9.53 -5.66
C LEU A 265 11.70 10.75 -4.95
N VAL A 266 12.57 11.71 -4.59
CA VAL A 266 12.17 12.97 -3.96
C VAL A 266 11.30 13.79 -4.91
N ASP A 267 11.71 13.96 -6.17
CA ASP A 267 10.96 14.73 -7.16
C ASP A 267 9.56 14.14 -7.40
N SER A 268 9.48 12.81 -7.47
CA SER A 268 8.19 12.09 -7.55
C SER A 268 7.33 12.32 -6.31
N GLY A 269 7.88 12.23 -5.10
CA GLY A 269 7.13 12.45 -3.86
C GLY A 269 6.64 13.90 -3.73
N LEU A 270 7.50 14.88 -4.08
CA LEU A 270 7.12 16.29 -4.11
C LEU A 270 6.06 16.59 -5.17
N ALA A 271 6.02 15.84 -6.29
CA ALA A 271 4.95 15.96 -7.29
C ALA A 271 3.62 15.37 -6.81
N GLY A 272 3.68 14.29 -6.03
CA GLY A 272 2.53 13.70 -5.33
C GLY A 272 2.14 14.39 -4.02
N ASN A 273 2.74 15.55 -3.70
CA ASN A 273 2.57 16.30 -2.45
C ASN A 273 2.90 15.54 -1.16
N GLN A 274 3.53 14.37 -1.25
CA GLN A 274 3.78 13.50 -0.11
C GLN A 274 5.00 12.61 -0.37
N LEU A 275 5.98 12.69 0.52
CA LEU A 275 7.14 11.82 0.55
C LEU A 275 7.30 11.25 1.96
N MET A 276 7.18 9.94 2.15
CA MET A 276 7.47 9.34 3.44
C MET A 276 8.83 8.68 3.44
N VAL A 277 9.71 9.10 4.35
CA VAL A 277 11.08 8.59 4.48
C VAL A 277 11.22 7.85 5.79
N LYS A 278 11.83 6.68 5.73
CA LYS A 278 12.08 5.84 6.89
C LYS A 278 13.34 6.31 7.61
N LEU A 279 13.17 7.27 8.51
CA LEU A 279 14.21 7.73 9.44
C LEU A 279 13.99 7.11 10.81
N LEU A 280 14.83 6.13 11.18
CA LEU A 280 14.73 5.40 12.44
C LEU A 280 15.43 6.12 13.59
N PHE A 281 14.71 6.26 14.70
CA PHE A 281 15.14 6.95 15.92
C PHE A 281 15.32 5.96 17.09
N LYS A 282 16.18 6.31 18.04
CA LYS A 282 16.29 5.61 19.32
C LYS A 282 14.95 5.68 20.08
N PRO A 283 14.59 4.63 20.84
CA PRO A 283 13.40 4.65 21.70
C PRO A 283 13.38 5.89 22.61
N GLY A 284 12.23 6.57 22.69
CA GLY A 284 12.04 7.74 23.56
C GLY A 284 12.92 8.96 23.23
N SER A 285 13.56 9.00 22.06
CA SER A 285 14.57 10.02 21.72
C SER A 285 14.38 10.60 20.31
N THR A 286 14.95 11.79 20.10
CA THR A 286 15.09 12.46 18.79
C THR A 286 16.36 12.07 18.05
N GLN A 287 17.28 11.33 18.69
CA GLN A 287 18.49 10.86 18.03
C GLN A 287 18.19 9.67 17.11
N PHE A 288 18.86 9.63 15.95
CA PHE A 288 18.85 8.44 15.10
C PHE A 288 19.48 7.23 15.82
N ILE A 289 19.09 6.02 15.40
CA ILE A 289 19.66 4.78 15.94
C ILE A 289 21.18 4.69 15.71
N ASP A 290 21.90 4.01 16.62
CA ASP A 290 23.34 3.77 16.48
C ASP A 290 23.60 2.56 15.57
N ASN A 291 23.16 2.65 14.31
CA ASN A 291 23.39 1.62 13.30
C ASN A 291 23.82 2.25 11.97
N PRO A 292 25.14 2.35 11.70
CA PRO A 292 25.68 2.96 10.49
C PRO A 292 25.15 2.34 9.20
N GLN A 293 24.85 1.03 9.19
CA GLN A 293 24.29 0.37 8.00
C GLN A 293 22.91 0.91 7.60
N ILE A 294 22.20 1.53 8.54
CA ILE A 294 20.90 2.16 8.31
C ILE A 294 21.06 3.68 8.18
N THR A 295 21.91 4.31 9.01
CA THR A 295 21.97 5.78 9.12
C THR A 295 22.97 6.45 8.19
N GLU A 296 23.95 5.72 7.63
CA GLU A 296 24.94 6.27 6.69
C GLU A 296 24.30 7.04 5.50
N PRO A 297 23.18 6.58 4.89
CA PRO A 297 22.58 7.31 3.77
C PRO A 297 21.82 8.58 4.16
N TYR A 298 21.46 8.77 5.43
CA TYR A 298 20.55 9.84 5.86
C TYR A 298 21.03 11.25 5.50
N PRO A 299 22.32 11.61 5.67
CA PRO A 299 22.80 12.94 5.28
C PRO A 299 22.58 13.22 3.78
N MET A 300 22.81 12.22 2.92
CA MET A 300 22.56 12.34 1.48
C MET A 300 21.07 12.50 1.20
N TRP A 301 20.21 11.70 1.84
CA TRP A 301 18.75 11.79 1.67
C TRP A 301 18.21 13.17 2.07
N LEU A 302 18.58 13.65 3.25
CA LEU A 302 18.17 14.95 3.76
C LEU A 302 18.66 16.09 2.85
N SER A 303 19.91 15.99 2.35
CA SER A 303 20.45 16.95 1.39
C SER A 303 19.67 16.99 0.08
N GLN A 304 19.31 15.82 -0.49
CA GLN A 304 18.48 15.75 -1.69
C GLN A 304 17.07 16.32 -1.45
N ILE A 305 16.43 15.99 -0.32
CA ILE A 305 15.10 16.53 0.04
C ILE A 305 15.14 18.06 0.12
N ALA A 306 16.11 18.62 0.85
CA ALA A 306 16.26 20.06 0.99
C ALA A 306 16.52 20.75 -0.36
N THR A 307 17.46 20.20 -1.16
CA THR A 307 17.87 20.77 -2.44
C THR A 307 16.74 20.75 -3.47
N ARG A 308 16.05 19.61 -3.62
CA ARG A 308 14.95 19.44 -4.58
C ARG A 308 13.70 20.22 -4.18
N ALA A 309 13.35 20.25 -2.89
CA ALA A 309 12.24 21.07 -2.40
C ALA A 309 12.48 22.56 -2.66
N ARG A 310 13.72 23.04 -2.42
CA ARG A 310 14.11 24.42 -2.74
C ARG A 310 14.03 24.70 -4.25
N ALA A 311 14.59 23.81 -5.08
CA ALA A 311 14.56 23.98 -6.54
C ALA A 311 13.12 24.04 -7.09
N LYS A 312 12.19 23.29 -6.49
CA LYS A 312 10.77 23.31 -6.82
C LYS A 312 10.01 24.51 -6.22
N GLY A 313 10.62 25.25 -5.30
CA GLY A 313 9.92 26.26 -4.52
C GLY A 313 8.79 25.67 -3.66
N ALA A 314 8.94 24.43 -3.16
CA ALA A 314 7.94 23.83 -2.27
C ALA A 314 8.02 24.45 -0.86
N CYS A 315 6.87 24.54 -0.19
CA CYS A 315 6.81 24.65 1.27
C CYS A 315 6.51 23.26 1.85
N LEU A 316 7.18 22.88 2.94
CA LEU A 316 7.08 21.54 3.52
C LEU A 316 6.49 21.55 4.92
N GLU A 317 5.54 20.67 5.18
CA GLU A 317 5.22 20.21 6.52
C GLU A 317 5.98 18.91 6.78
N ILE A 318 6.86 18.93 7.78
CA ILE A 318 7.57 17.75 8.28
C ILE A 318 6.71 17.15 9.38
N VAL A 319 6.17 15.96 9.14
CA VAL A 319 5.27 15.26 10.06
C VAL A 319 6.01 14.08 10.68
N GLY A 320 6.11 14.08 12.01
CA GLY A 320 6.63 12.95 12.75
C GLY A 320 5.54 11.91 13.05
N HIS A 321 5.90 10.63 12.95
CA HIS A 321 5.04 9.50 13.29
C HIS A 321 5.72 8.57 14.31
N THR A 322 4.91 7.90 15.12
CA THR A 322 5.36 6.89 16.09
C THR A 322 4.50 5.64 15.97
N SER A 323 5.03 4.51 16.42
CA SER A 323 4.19 3.33 16.63
C SER A 323 3.15 3.56 17.73
N ARG A 324 2.23 2.60 17.87
CA ARG A 324 1.13 2.63 18.85
C ARG A 324 1.60 2.41 20.29
N THR A 325 2.81 1.92 20.50
CA THR A 325 3.34 1.60 21.83
C THR A 325 3.60 2.84 22.65
N GLY A 326 3.26 2.81 23.94
CA GLY A 326 3.46 3.92 24.88
C GLY A 326 2.23 4.81 25.06
N MET A 327 2.38 5.88 25.86
CA MET A 327 1.28 6.79 26.19
C MET A 327 0.99 7.74 25.02
N PRO A 328 -0.29 7.97 24.64
CA PRO A 328 -0.64 8.80 23.48
C PRO A 328 -0.06 10.22 23.52
N ASN A 329 -0.15 10.91 24.66
CA ASN A 329 0.40 12.25 24.85
C ASN A 329 1.93 12.31 24.69
N MET A 330 2.64 11.25 25.11
CA MET A 330 4.09 11.16 24.93
C MET A 330 4.45 10.90 23.47
N ASN A 331 3.69 10.06 22.78
CA ASN A 331 3.87 9.78 21.35
C ASN A 331 3.63 11.02 20.50
N GLU A 332 2.58 11.80 20.77
CA GLU A 332 2.32 13.08 20.11
C GLU A 332 3.50 14.05 20.31
N ARG A 333 3.92 14.27 21.55
CA ARG A 333 5.05 15.17 21.85
C ARG A 333 6.35 14.71 21.21
N LEU A 334 6.69 13.43 21.31
CA LEU A 334 7.90 12.86 20.73
C LEU A 334 7.92 12.98 19.21
N SER A 335 6.77 12.77 18.56
CA SER A 335 6.65 12.90 17.12
C SER A 335 6.92 14.33 16.63
N VAL A 336 6.43 15.36 17.35
CA VAL A 336 6.74 16.77 17.05
C VAL A 336 8.24 17.06 17.19
N LEU A 337 8.86 16.59 18.28
CA LEU A 337 10.29 16.83 18.52
C LEU A 337 11.19 16.18 17.46
N ARG A 338 10.82 15.00 16.96
CA ARG A 338 11.52 14.33 15.85
C ARG A 338 11.37 15.10 14.54
N ALA A 339 10.17 15.60 14.25
CA ALA A 339 9.94 16.43 13.08
C ALA A 339 10.75 17.73 13.13
N GLN A 340 10.79 18.40 14.29
CA GLN A 340 11.61 19.60 14.51
C GLN A 340 13.10 19.33 14.28
N PHE A 341 13.61 18.23 14.86
CA PHE A 341 15.01 17.83 14.66
C PHE A 341 15.34 17.60 13.17
N VAL A 342 14.46 16.91 12.42
CA VAL A 342 14.66 16.71 10.99
C VAL A 342 14.57 18.02 10.20
N MET A 343 13.65 18.91 10.57
CA MET A 343 13.56 20.25 9.99
C MET A 343 14.85 21.05 10.19
N GLU A 344 15.45 21.02 11.38
CA GLU A 344 16.74 21.66 11.66
C GLU A 344 17.85 21.10 10.76
N LEU A 345 17.91 19.78 10.57
CA LEU A 345 18.88 19.15 9.66
C LEU A 345 18.69 19.60 8.21
N LEU A 346 17.45 19.72 7.72
CA LEU A 346 17.17 20.23 6.39
C LEU A 346 17.61 21.70 6.23
N GLN A 347 17.39 22.52 7.25
CA GLN A 347 17.76 23.94 7.26
C GLN A 347 19.28 24.15 7.26
N ILE A 348 20.07 23.23 7.83
CA ILE A 348 21.54 23.25 7.72
C ILE A 348 21.96 23.08 6.26
N GLY A 349 21.29 22.20 5.51
CA GLY A 349 21.56 21.97 4.09
C GLY A 349 20.98 23.03 3.15
N ALA A 350 19.97 23.78 3.59
CA ALA A 350 19.33 24.85 2.82
C ALA A 350 18.91 26.04 3.72
N PRO A 351 19.83 26.94 4.11
CA PRO A 351 19.54 28.02 5.06
C PRO A 351 18.39 28.97 4.65
N ASP A 352 18.19 29.16 3.35
CA ASP A 352 17.16 30.06 2.81
C ASP A 352 15.71 29.51 2.92
N SER A 353 15.53 28.27 3.41
CA SER A 353 14.20 27.64 3.53
C SER A 353 13.56 27.78 4.91
N ARG A 354 14.13 28.57 5.84
CA ARG A 354 13.62 28.69 7.23
C ARG A 354 12.14 29.05 7.33
N ASN A 355 11.65 29.94 6.44
CA ASN A 355 10.24 30.37 6.43
C ASN A 355 9.35 29.49 5.53
N ARG A 356 9.86 28.37 5.02
CA ARG A 356 9.15 27.46 4.09
C ARG A 356 8.92 26.07 4.68
N MET A 357 9.18 25.90 5.97
CA MET A 357 9.09 24.61 6.64
C MET A 357 8.38 24.76 7.98
N ILE A 358 7.47 23.83 8.28
CA ILE A 358 6.86 23.69 9.60
C ILE A 358 7.02 22.24 10.06
N ALA A 359 7.02 22.02 11.38
CA ALA A 359 7.11 20.69 11.98
C ALA A 359 5.85 20.37 12.79
N THR A 360 5.22 19.25 12.51
CA THR A 360 4.04 18.74 13.21
C THR A 360 4.25 17.28 13.63
N GLY A 361 3.36 16.77 14.47
CA GLY A 361 3.45 15.40 14.98
C GLY A 361 2.08 14.76 15.10
N MET A 362 1.98 13.52 14.59
CA MET A 362 0.73 12.76 14.59
C MET A 362 0.72 11.62 15.60
N GLY A 363 1.82 11.40 16.34
CA GLY A 363 1.97 10.21 17.17
C GLY A 363 1.66 8.95 16.35
N PHE A 364 0.72 8.12 16.83
CA PHE A 364 0.25 6.92 16.14
C PHE A 364 -1.08 7.08 15.38
N LYS A 365 -1.63 8.30 15.29
CA LYS A 365 -2.97 8.55 14.71
C LYS A 365 -3.05 8.14 13.24
N GLU A 366 -1.93 8.22 12.52
CA GLU A 366 -1.81 7.89 11.11
C GLU A 366 -0.91 6.66 10.89
N ASN A 367 -0.98 5.66 11.78
CA ASN A 367 -0.29 4.37 11.57
C ASN A 367 -0.82 3.67 10.32
N LEU A 368 0.11 3.18 9.50
CA LEU A 368 -0.16 2.42 8.30
C LEU A 368 -0.38 0.95 8.65
N ILE A 369 0.53 0.35 9.41
CA ILE A 369 0.46 -1.06 9.77
C ILE A 369 -0.37 -1.22 11.05
N GLY A 370 0.01 -0.52 12.12
CA GLY A 370 -0.78 -0.42 13.36
C GLY A 370 -0.75 -1.66 14.24
N THR A 371 0.21 -2.58 14.06
CA THR A 371 0.34 -3.79 14.88
C THR A 371 0.96 -3.52 16.25
N GLY A 372 1.83 -2.51 16.38
CA GLY A 372 2.46 -2.13 17.65
C GLY A 372 3.48 -3.17 18.16
N LYS A 373 4.13 -3.89 17.25
CA LYS A 373 5.20 -4.86 17.57
C LYS A 373 6.56 -4.17 17.77
N ASP A 374 6.73 -2.96 17.26
CA ASP A 374 7.96 -2.18 17.32
C ASP A 374 9.18 -2.86 16.67
N ASP A 375 8.94 -3.74 15.72
CA ASP A 375 9.97 -4.49 14.98
C ASP A 375 10.02 -4.05 13.51
N ALA A 376 10.63 -4.86 12.65
CA ALA A 376 10.71 -4.55 11.22
C ALA A 376 9.34 -4.56 10.51
N SER A 377 8.33 -5.23 11.09
CA SER A 377 7.02 -5.40 10.47
C SER A 377 6.15 -4.16 10.49
N ASP A 378 6.35 -3.27 11.45
CA ASP A 378 5.65 -1.99 11.57
C ASP A 378 6.61 -0.78 11.52
N ALA A 379 7.80 -0.97 10.94
CA ALA A 379 8.78 0.11 10.78
C ALA A 379 8.26 1.31 9.98
N LEU A 380 7.26 1.11 9.11
CA LEU A 380 6.58 2.20 8.39
C LEU A 380 5.74 3.11 9.31
N ASP A 381 5.36 2.67 10.51
CA ASP A 381 4.68 3.53 11.49
C ASP A 381 5.66 4.48 12.18
N ARG A 382 6.97 4.17 12.15
CA ARG A 382 8.04 4.99 12.71
C ARG A 382 8.81 5.71 11.59
N ARG A 383 8.14 6.69 10.99
CA ARG A 383 8.60 7.41 9.80
C ARG A 383 8.58 8.93 10.00
N VAL A 384 9.21 9.63 9.07
CA VAL A 384 9.03 11.07 8.88
C VAL A 384 8.44 11.29 7.52
N GLU A 385 7.40 12.09 7.47
CA GLU A 385 6.69 12.42 6.25
C GLU A 385 6.91 13.89 5.90
N PHE A 386 7.11 14.16 4.61
CA PHE A 386 7.27 15.49 4.06
C PHE A 386 6.07 15.76 3.15
N LYS A 387 5.14 16.58 3.63
CA LYS A 387 3.96 17.01 2.87
C LYS A 387 4.25 18.34 2.18
N VAL A 388 3.88 18.49 0.92
CA VAL A 388 3.93 19.78 0.24
C VAL A 388 2.70 20.59 0.64
N ILE A 389 2.91 21.77 1.19
CA ILE A 389 1.87 22.68 1.67
C ILE A 389 1.92 24.02 0.91
N GLY A 390 0.86 24.82 1.06
CA GLY A 390 0.87 26.20 0.62
C GLY A 390 1.92 27.03 1.38
N CYS A 391 2.57 27.92 0.64
CA CYS A 391 3.24 29.09 1.20
C CYS A 391 2.20 30.23 1.28
#